data_AF-A0A1G0ZKZ7-F1
#
_entry.id   AF-A0A1G0ZKZ7-F1
#
_cell.length_a   1.000
_cell.length_b   1.000
_cell.length_c   1.000
_cell.angle_alpha   90.00
_cell.angle_beta   90.00
_cell.angle_gamma   90.00
#
_symmetry.space_group_name_H-M   'P 1'
#
loop_
_entity.id
_entity.type
_entity.pdbx_description
1 polymer ?
#
loop_
_entity_poly.entity_id
_entity_poly.type
_entity_poly.pdbx_seq_one_letter_code
_entity_poly.pdbx_strand_id
1 'polypeptide(L)'
;MKTKVGLWIDHRKAVVVTITGGGEELGLKITKVVSEVEKQLRRAGDSPLKGSYDKLQLPPEDSRKRALMGHLNIYYDAVIASIRSAESILIFGPGPAKDELRKRLVKNDLGARIVGVEAADKMTDPQIATRVRKHFVKTAPWQVNNIVTKKRVMNRRTSE
;
A
#
# COMPACT_ATOMS: atom_id res chain seq x y z
N MET A 1 14.96 -7.21 13.07
CA MET A 1 14.85 -5.82 12.53
C MET A 1 13.39 -5.49 12.44
N LYS A 2 12.93 -4.36 13.00
CA LYS A 2 11.50 -4.03 12.99
C LYS A 2 11.06 -3.64 11.58
N THR A 3 10.15 -4.42 11.00
CA THR A 3 9.61 -4.19 9.65
C THR A 3 8.18 -3.68 9.75
N LYS A 4 7.97 -2.47 9.24
CA LYS A 4 6.64 -1.84 9.22
C LYS A 4 6.17 -1.77 7.78
N VAL A 5 4.93 -2.15 7.54
CA VAL A 5 4.33 -2.17 6.21
C VAL A 5 3.07 -1.33 6.21
N GLY A 6 2.95 -0.47 5.21
CA GLY A 6 1.68 0.11 4.81
C GLY A 6 1.23 -0.44 3.47
N LEU A 7 -0.05 -0.76 3.38
CA LEU A 7 -0.65 -1.43 2.24
C LEU A 7 -1.86 -0.62 1.77
N TRP A 8 -1.75 -0.07 0.56
CA TRP A 8 -2.91 0.42 -0.17
C TRP A 8 -3.45 -0.70 -1.05
N ILE A 9 -4.75 -0.99 -0.99
CA ILE A 9 -5.36 -2.09 -1.76
C ILE A 9 -6.74 -1.72 -2.33
N ASP A 10 -6.97 -2.11 -3.58
CA ASP A 10 -8.30 -2.25 -4.18
C ASP A 10 -8.42 -3.63 -4.88
N HIS A 11 -9.52 -3.90 -5.59
CA HIS A 11 -9.68 -5.17 -6.32
C HIS A 11 -8.81 -5.28 -7.59
N ARG A 12 -8.11 -4.20 -7.98
CA ARG A 12 -7.32 -4.11 -9.20
C ARG A 12 -5.83 -4.21 -8.94
N LYS A 13 -5.32 -3.59 -7.88
CA LYS A 13 -3.92 -3.56 -7.52
C LYS A 13 -3.72 -3.26 -6.04
N ALA A 14 -2.58 -3.73 -5.53
CA ALA A 14 -2.06 -3.41 -4.23
C ALA A 14 -0.70 -2.73 -4.37
N VAL A 15 -0.46 -1.73 -3.53
CA VAL A 15 0.83 -1.07 -3.38
C VAL A 15 1.29 -1.28 -1.94
N VAL A 16 2.35 -2.04 -1.79
CA VAL A 16 3.00 -2.37 -0.52
C VAL A 16 4.17 -1.40 -0.35
N VAL A 17 4.19 -0.69 0.77
CA VAL A 17 5.30 0.17 1.17
C VAL A 17 5.91 -0.41 2.43
N THR A 18 7.13 -0.92 2.30
CA THR A 18 7.89 -1.49 3.40
C THR A 18 8.89 -0.47 3.91
N ILE A 19 8.87 -0.25 5.23
CA ILE A 19 9.86 0.55 5.95
C ILE A 19 10.73 -0.43 6.74
N THR A 20 12.02 -0.49 6.39
CA THR A 20 13.03 -1.31 7.05
C THR A 20 14.05 -0.39 7.71
N GLY A 21 14.21 -0.47 9.04
CA GLY A 21 15.28 0.25 9.73
C GLY A 21 15.00 0.54 11.20
N GLY A 22 16.04 0.97 11.89
CA GLY A 22 16.02 1.53 13.24
C GLY A 22 17.24 2.43 13.41
N GLY A 23 17.06 3.75 13.27
CA GLY A 23 18.14 4.74 13.25
C GLY A 23 18.04 5.72 12.09
N GLU A 24 19.20 6.24 11.64
CA GLU A 24 19.32 7.34 10.66
C GLU A 24 18.98 6.94 9.20
N GLU A 25 19.02 5.65 8.85
CA GLU A 25 18.75 5.17 7.49
C GLU A 25 17.46 4.34 7.45
N LEU A 26 16.33 5.03 7.20
CA LEU A 26 15.05 4.37 6.94
C LEU A 26 14.99 3.96 5.47
N GLY A 27 15.18 2.67 5.20
CA GLY A 27 14.95 2.10 3.87
C GLY A 27 13.45 2.08 3.56
N LEU A 28 13.05 2.70 2.45
CA LEU A 28 11.67 2.65 1.94
C LEU A 28 11.66 1.88 0.62
N LYS A 29 10.90 0.77 0.59
CA LYS A 29 10.71 -0.06 -0.59
C LYS A 29 9.24 -0.08 -0.99
N ILE A 30 8.97 0.23 -2.26
CA ILE A 30 7.62 0.12 -2.84
C ILE A 30 7.56 -1.13 -3.70
N THR A 31 6.54 -1.97 -3.49
CA THR A 31 6.26 -3.17 -4.30
C THR A 31 4.81 -3.13 -4.75
N LYS A 32 4.55 -3.46 -6.01
CA LYS A 32 3.21 -3.46 -6.60
C LYS A 32 2.79 -4.88 -6.93
N VAL A 33 1.54 -5.21 -6.62
CA VAL A 33 0.89 -6.47 -6.99
C VAL A 33 -0.36 -6.12 -7.79
N VAL A 34 -0.50 -6.67 -8.99
CA VAL A 34 -1.63 -6.37 -9.89
C VAL A 34 -2.55 -7.59 -9.97
N SER A 35 -3.86 -7.37 -9.89
CA SER A 35 -4.87 -8.40 -10.03
C SER A 35 -5.01 -8.85 -11.47
N GLU A 36 -5.03 -10.16 -11.70
CA GLU A 36 -5.27 -10.73 -13.05
C GLU A 36 -6.69 -10.49 -13.56
N VAL A 37 -7.62 -10.17 -12.66
CA VAL A 37 -9.01 -9.85 -13.00
C VAL A 37 -9.09 -8.70 -14.02
N GLU A 38 -8.20 -7.70 -13.92
CA GLU A 38 -8.19 -6.59 -14.86
C GLU A 38 -7.71 -7.02 -16.26
N LYS A 39 -6.79 -7.98 -16.35
CA LYS A 39 -6.32 -8.53 -17.63
C LYS A 39 -7.43 -9.33 -18.33
N GLN A 40 -8.27 -10.02 -17.56
CA GLN A 40 -9.40 -10.79 -18.06
C GLN A 40 -10.53 -9.88 -18.59
N LEU A 41 -10.82 -8.76 -17.91
CA LEU A 41 -11.77 -7.74 -18.40
C LEU A 41 -11.35 -7.16 -19.76
N ARG A 42 -10.05 -6.99 -20.01
CA ARG A 42 -9.54 -6.54 -21.32
C ARG A 42 -9.71 -7.59 -22.43
N ARG A 43 -9.66 -8.88 -22.12
CA ARG A 43 -9.92 -9.96 -23.11
C ARG A 43 -11.40 -10.12 -23.43
N ALA A 44 -12.29 -9.75 -22.52
CA ALA A 44 -13.74 -9.81 -22.74
C ALA A 44 -14.30 -8.65 -23.58
N GLY A 45 -13.47 -7.66 -23.92
CA GLY A 45 -13.86 -6.43 -24.62
C GLY A 45 -13.29 -6.26 -26.03
N ASP A 46 -12.74 -7.31 -26.64
CA ASP A 46 -12.36 -7.24 -28.06
C ASP A 46 -13.65 -7.31 -28.89
N SER A 47 -14.06 -6.17 -29.43
CA SER A 47 -15.31 -5.97 -30.17
C SER A 47 -15.39 -6.90 -31.39
N PRO A 48 -16.38 -7.80 -31.49
CA PRO A 48 -16.78 -8.37 -32.77
C PRO A 48 -17.62 -7.34 -33.51
N LEU A 49 -17.01 -6.27 -34.03
CA LEU A 49 -17.62 -5.51 -35.12
C LEU A 49 -17.49 -6.30 -36.42
N LYS A 50 -18.02 -7.54 -36.42
CA LYS A 50 -18.36 -8.33 -37.60
C LYS A 50 -19.01 -9.64 -37.15
N GLY A 51 -20.27 -9.82 -37.51
CA GLY A 51 -20.90 -11.14 -37.55
C GLY A 51 -22.09 -11.28 -36.63
N SER A 52 -23.18 -11.77 -37.22
CA SER A 52 -24.49 -12.02 -36.64
C SER A 52 -24.46 -12.61 -35.23
N TYR A 53 -25.46 -12.20 -34.47
CA TYR A 53 -25.78 -12.58 -33.10
C TYR A 53 -25.88 -14.11 -32.93
N ASP A 54 -24.74 -14.79 -32.79
CA ASP A 54 -24.71 -16.23 -32.51
C ASP A 54 -24.70 -16.46 -31.00
N LYS A 55 -25.77 -17.09 -30.53
CA LYS A 55 -26.14 -17.27 -29.12
C LYS A 55 -25.40 -18.45 -28.48
N LEU A 56 -24.21 -18.78 -28.95
CA LEU A 56 -23.46 -19.95 -28.50
C LEU A 56 -22.14 -19.56 -27.83
N GLN A 57 -21.97 -20.07 -26.60
CA GLN A 57 -20.73 -20.18 -25.82
C GLN A 57 -20.34 -18.99 -24.94
N LEU A 58 -21.32 -18.33 -24.31
CA LEU A 58 -21.04 -17.65 -23.04
C LEU A 58 -21.06 -18.71 -21.91
N PRO A 59 -19.95 -18.94 -21.17
CA PRO A 59 -20.01 -19.83 -20.01
C PRO A 59 -21.05 -19.30 -19.03
N PRO A 60 -21.77 -20.19 -18.31
CA PRO A 60 -22.79 -19.80 -17.34
C PRO A 60 -22.28 -18.70 -16.41
N GLU A 61 -23.16 -17.79 -16.00
CA GLU A 61 -22.82 -16.66 -15.11
C GLU A 61 -22.07 -17.14 -13.85
N ASP A 62 -22.45 -18.30 -13.32
CA ASP A 62 -21.82 -18.94 -12.16
C ASP A 62 -20.38 -19.40 -12.42
N SER A 63 -20.05 -19.81 -13.64
CA SER A 63 -18.69 -20.18 -14.03
C SER A 63 -17.80 -18.95 -14.13
N ARG A 64 -18.33 -17.82 -14.61
CA ARG A 64 -17.61 -16.53 -14.64
C ARG A 64 -17.37 -15.99 -13.24
N LYS A 65 -18.38 -16.04 -12.37
CA LYS A 65 -18.26 -15.65 -10.95
C LYS A 65 -17.20 -16.50 -10.23
N ARG A 66 -17.18 -17.81 -10.46
CA ARG A 66 -16.17 -18.72 -9.89
C ARG A 66 -14.76 -18.39 -10.37
N ALA A 67 -14.56 -18.18 -11.68
CA ALA A 67 -13.27 -17.80 -12.22
C ALA A 67 -12.78 -16.45 -11.64
N LEU A 68 -13.66 -15.45 -11.58
CA LEU A 68 -13.38 -14.14 -10.99
C LEU A 68 -12.95 -14.25 -9.52
N MET A 69 -13.69 -15.01 -8.72
CA MET A 69 -13.36 -15.28 -7.32
C MET A 69 -12.02 -16.01 -7.17
N GLY A 70 -11.73 -16.97 -8.06
CA GLY A 70 -10.45 -17.68 -8.10
C GLY A 70 -9.26 -16.73 -8.32
N HIS A 71 -9.34 -15.83 -9.30
CA HIS A 71 -8.29 -14.84 -9.54
C HIS A 71 -8.14 -13.84 -8.38
N LEU A 72 -9.24 -13.41 -7.75
CA LEU A 72 -9.17 -12.59 -6.55
C LEU A 72 -8.47 -13.32 -5.40
N ASN A 73 -8.71 -14.63 -5.24
CA ASN A 73 -8.02 -15.41 -4.21
C ASN A 73 -6.51 -15.40 -4.43
N ILE A 74 -6.06 -15.74 -5.64
CA ILE A 74 -4.63 -15.72 -6.00
C ILE A 74 -4.02 -14.34 -5.75
N TYR A 75 -4.74 -13.29 -6.14
CA TYR A 75 -4.32 -11.91 -5.91
C TYR A 75 -4.13 -11.60 -4.42
N TYR A 76 -5.11 -11.93 -3.57
CA TYR A 76 -4.99 -11.73 -2.13
C TYR A 76 -3.86 -12.54 -1.51
N ASP A 77 -3.67 -13.79 -1.94
CA ASP A 77 -2.62 -14.66 -1.42
C ASP A 77 -1.23 -14.10 -1.78
N ALA A 78 -1.06 -13.55 -2.99
CA ALA A 78 0.17 -12.86 -3.39
C ALA A 78 0.43 -11.61 -2.53
N VAL A 79 -0.61 -10.82 -2.22
CA VAL A 79 -0.49 -9.67 -1.31
C VAL A 79 -0.08 -10.12 0.10
N ILE A 80 -0.71 -11.16 0.65
CA ILE A 80 -0.40 -11.69 1.99
C ILE A 80 1.04 -12.21 2.03
N ALA A 81 1.48 -12.94 1.01
CA ALA A 81 2.85 -13.43 0.91
C ALA A 81 3.88 -12.28 0.95
N SER A 82 3.58 -11.15 0.31
CA SER A 82 4.48 -9.99 0.28
C SER A 82 4.64 -9.27 1.63
N ILE A 83 3.68 -9.42 2.55
CA ILE A 83 3.65 -8.71 3.84
C ILE A 83 3.81 -9.65 5.05
N ARG A 84 3.99 -10.96 4.82
CA ARG A 84 4.03 -11.99 5.88
C ARG A 84 5.13 -11.78 6.93
N SER A 85 6.24 -11.15 6.55
CA SER A 85 7.36 -10.85 7.44
C SER A 85 7.23 -9.52 8.18
N ALA A 86 6.15 -8.77 7.97
CA ALA A 86 5.90 -7.50 8.67
C ALA A 86 5.53 -7.74 10.13
N GLU A 87 6.06 -6.91 11.03
CA GLU A 87 5.66 -6.87 12.45
C GLU A 87 4.43 -5.96 12.67
N SER A 88 4.23 -4.99 11.79
CA SER A 88 3.12 -4.03 11.85
C SER A 88 2.59 -3.72 10.46
N ILE A 89 1.27 -3.79 10.28
CA ILE A 89 0.58 -3.69 9.00
C ILE A 89 -0.51 -2.63 9.10
N LEU A 90 -0.37 -1.54 8.35
CA LEU A 90 -1.44 -0.57 8.12
C LEU A 90 -2.13 -0.91 6.79
N ILE A 91 -3.44 -1.11 6.81
CA ILE A 91 -4.23 -1.42 5.60
C ILE A 91 -5.12 -0.22 5.27
N PHE A 92 -5.13 0.21 4.02
CA PHE A 92 -6.01 1.27 3.57
C PHE A 92 -6.38 1.11 2.10
N GLY A 93 -7.45 1.78 1.67
CA GLY A 93 -7.85 1.79 0.27
C GLY A 93 -9.35 1.96 0.06
N PRO A 94 -9.76 2.07 -1.23
CA PRO A 94 -11.14 2.30 -1.59
C PRO A 94 -11.95 1.01 -1.50
N GLY A 95 -13.23 1.16 -1.17
CA GLY A 95 -14.19 0.05 -1.22
C GLY A 95 -13.92 -1.09 -0.24
N PRO A 96 -14.42 -2.30 -0.51
CA PRO A 96 -14.44 -3.42 0.44
C PRO A 96 -13.13 -4.22 0.51
N ALA A 97 -12.20 -4.03 -0.45
CA ALA A 97 -11.01 -4.86 -0.57
C ALA A 97 -10.13 -4.88 0.70
N LYS A 98 -10.06 -3.76 1.42
CA LYS A 98 -9.33 -3.64 2.70
C LYS A 98 -9.92 -4.54 3.80
N ASP A 99 -11.24 -4.63 3.88
CA ASP A 99 -11.95 -5.41 4.89
C ASP A 99 -11.92 -6.90 4.56
N GLU A 100 -12.02 -7.23 3.27
CA GLU A 100 -11.82 -8.59 2.76
C GLU A 100 -10.40 -9.10 3.07
N LEU A 101 -9.38 -8.28 2.81
CA LEU A 101 -8.00 -8.63 3.14
C LEU A 101 -7.80 -8.76 4.66
N ARG A 102 -8.34 -7.83 5.46
CA ARG A 102 -8.28 -7.91 6.93
C ARG A 102 -8.81 -9.26 7.43
N LYS A 103 -9.98 -9.70 6.94
CA LYS A 103 -10.56 -11.01 7.30
C LYS A 103 -9.62 -12.16 6.95
N ARG A 104 -8.94 -12.12 5.79
CA ARG A 104 -7.97 -13.14 5.41
C ARG A 104 -6.72 -13.13 6.29
N LEU A 105 -6.20 -11.96 6.64
CA LEU A 105 -5.05 -11.85 7.54
C LEU A 105 -5.35 -12.40 8.93
N VAL A 106 -6.56 -12.15 9.45
CA VAL A 106 -7.01 -12.76 10.71
C VAL A 106 -7.05 -14.29 10.60
N LYS A 107 -7.55 -14.84 9.50
CA LYS A 107 -7.56 -16.29 9.24
C LYS A 107 -6.17 -16.91 9.06
N ASN A 108 -5.14 -16.11 8.78
CA ASN A 108 -3.76 -16.55 8.60
C ASN A 108 -2.87 -16.20 9.82
N ASP A 109 -3.46 -15.96 10.99
CA ASP A 109 -2.77 -15.61 12.24
C ASP A 109 -1.92 -14.32 12.17
N LEU A 110 -2.19 -13.46 11.18
CA LEU A 110 -1.54 -12.16 11.01
C LEU A 110 -2.39 -11.00 11.56
N GLY A 111 -3.58 -11.29 12.10
CA GLY A 111 -4.52 -10.29 12.61
C GLY A 111 -3.94 -9.39 13.71
N ALA A 112 -3.11 -9.94 14.60
CA ALA A 112 -2.47 -9.20 15.69
C ALA A 112 -1.46 -8.13 15.19
N ARG A 113 -0.99 -8.24 13.95
CA ARG A 113 -0.04 -7.31 13.35
C ARG A 113 -0.72 -6.12 12.69
N ILE A 114 -2.05 -6.14 12.58
CA ILE A 114 -2.82 -5.07 11.95
C ILE A 114 -2.91 -3.89 12.93
N VAL A 115 -2.23 -2.80 12.62
CA VAL A 115 -2.24 -1.57 13.45
C VAL A 115 -3.42 -0.67 13.12
N GLY A 116 -4.01 -0.81 11.93
CA GLY A 116 -5.15 0.00 11.51
C GLY A 116 -5.71 -0.43 10.16
N VAL A 117 -7.01 -0.17 9.98
CA VAL A 117 -7.70 -0.31 8.70
C VAL A 117 -8.43 1.00 8.40
N GLU A 118 -8.04 1.68 7.33
CA GLU A 118 -8.56 3.02 7.00
C GLU A 118 -9.20 3.07 5.61
N ALA A 119 -10.27 3.85 5.49
CA ALA A 119 -10.77 4.22 4.18
C ALA A 119 -9.83 5.25 3.53
N ALA A 120 -9.52 5.06 2.26
CA ALA A 120 -8.76 6.02 1.46
C ALA A 120 -9.26 5.99 0.01
N ASP A 121 -9.23 7.13 -0.66
CA ASP A 121 -9.53 7.21 -2.08
C ASP A 121 -8.42 6.61 -2.95
N LYS A 122 -8.57 6.76 -4.27
CA LYS A 122 -7.52 6.45 -5.23
C LYS A 122 -6.29 7.32 -4.95
N MET A 123 -5.14 6.68 -4.76
CA MET A 123 -3.88 7.35 -4.48
C MET A 123 -2.80 6.91 -5.47
N THR A 124 -1.86 7.81 -5.75
CA THR A 124 -0.63 7.51 -6.50
C THR A 124 0.44 6.92 -5.58
N ASP A 125 1.43 6.22 -6.13
CA ASP A 125 2.48 5.60 -5.30
C ASP A 125 3.20 6.61 -4.37
N PRO A 126 3.52 7.84 -4.79
CA PRO A 126 4.10 8.85 -3.90
C PRO A 126 3.16 9.26 -2.76
N GLN A 127 1.86 9.37 -3.02
CA GLN A 127 0.86 9.69 -1.99
C GLN A 127 0.73 8.54 -0.98
N ILE A 128 0.74 7.29 -1.47
CA ILE A 128 0.73 6.08 -0.64
C ILE A 128 1.98 6.06 0.25
N ALA A 129 3.17 6.20 -0.33
CA ALA A 129 4.43 6.23 0.41
C ALA A 129 4.45 7.34 1.47
N THR A 130 3.99 8.54 1.12
CA THR A 130 3.89 9.67 2.05
C THR A 130 2.97 9.36 3.23
N ARG A 131 1.81 8.75 2.98
CA ARG A 131 0.85 8.38 4.02
C ARG A 131 1.44 7.33 4.98
N VAL A 132 2.07 6.29 4.43
CA VAL A 132 2.72 5.24 5.21
C VAL A 132 3.86 5.80 6.06
N ARG A 133 4.67 6.69 5.47
CA ARG A 133 5.74 7.38 6.20
C ARG A 133 5.18 8.22 7.34
N LYS A 134 4.14 9.04 7.11
CA LYS A 134 3.50 9.85 8.17
C LYS A 134 2.94 9.00 9.32
N HIS A 135 2.42 7.81 9.02
CA HIS A 135 1.85 6.93 10.04
C HIS A 135 2.94 6.29 10.92
N PHE A 136 4.02 5.77 10.31
CA PHE A 136 5.03 5.00 11.03
C PHE A 136 6.25 5.79 11.50
N VAL A 137 6.50 6.93 10.86
CA VAL A 137 7.49 7.93 11.25
C VAL A 137 6.70 9.08 11.86
N LYS A 138 6.33 8.96 13.14
CA LYS A 138 6.00 10.15 13.93
C LYS A 138 7.21 11.06 13.80
N THR A 139 7.01 12.23 13.20
CA THR A 139 7.98 13.31 13.12
C THR A 139 8.64 13.44 14.49
N ALA A 140 9.89 12.99 14.64
CA ALA A 140 10.76 13.72 15.54
C ALA A 140 10.74 15.14 14.94
N PRO A 141 10.27 16.17 15.67
CA PRO A 141 10.34 17.53 15.15
C PRO A 141 11.77 17.71 14.63
N TRP A 142 11.89 18.20 13.41
CA TRP A 142 13.17 18.59 12.87
C TRP A 142 13.79 19.54 13.88
N GLN A 143 14.72 19.06 14.72
CA GLN A 143 15.66 19.93 15.38
C GLN A 143 16.53 20.46 14.26
N VAL A 144 16.14 21.63 13.76
CA VAL A 144 17.03 22.52 13.03
C VAL A 144 18.10 22.98 14.02
N ASN A 145 19.06 22.09 14.30
CA ASN A 145 20.27 22.40 15.06
C ASN A 145 21.44 22.41 14.10
N ASN A 146 21.54 23.51 13.35
CA ASN A 146 22.76 24.07 12.76
C ASN A 146 22.41 25.55 12.62
N ILE A 147 22.90 26.47 13.44
CA ILE A 147 24.29 26.92 13.49
C ILE A 147 24.59 27.42 14.91
N VAL A 148 25.52 26.77 15.62
CA VAL A 148 26.32 27.43 16.64
C VAL A 148 27.59 27.91 15.96
N THR A 149 27.72 29.22 15.79
CA THR A 149 29.04 29.86 15.89
C THR A 149 28.89 31.14 16.71
N LYS A 150 29.32 31.02 17.98
CA LYS A 150 29.59 32.13 18.89
C LYS A 150 30.54 33.14 18.23
N LYS A 151 30.29 34.44 18.45
CA LYS A 151 31.29 35.44 18.88
C LYS A 151 30.52 36.57 19.57
N ARG A 152 30.31 36.44 20.88
CA ARG A 152 31.06 37.12 21.95
C ARG A 152 31.06 38.65 21.76
N VAL A 153 30.16 39.28 22.52
CA VAL A 153 30.15 40.71 22.86
C VAL A 153 31.52 41.11 23.41
N MET A 154 32.11 42.18 22.89
CA MET A 154 33.10 42.96 23.63
C MET A 154 32.79 44.45 23.40
N ASN A 155 32.14 45.03 24.40
CA ASN A 155 31.98 46.45 24.62
C ASN A 155 33.32 47.02 25.11
N ARG A 156 33.83 48.08 24.47
CA ARG A 156 34.62 49.14 25.14
C ARG A 156 34.38 50.46 24.42
N ARG A 157 33.75 51.40 25.14
CA ARG A 157 33.84 52.85 24.93
C ARG A 157 35.15 53.37 25.53
N THR A 158 35.40 54.65 25.25
CA THR A 158 36.33 55.64 25.85
C THR A 158 37.81 55.44 25.56
N SER A 159 38.65 56.45 25.34
CA SER A 159 38.58 57.90 25.08
C SER A 159 40.04 58.31 24.88
N GLU A 160 40.36 59.18 23.91
CA GLU A 160 41.42 60.23 23.96
C GLU A 160 41.53 60.94 22.61
#